data_AF-A0A4Q3FFN7-F1
#
_entry.id   AF-A0A4Q3FFN7-F1
#
_cell.length_a   1.000
_cell.length_b   1.000
_cell.length_c   1.000
_cell.angle_alpha   90.00
_cell.angle_beta   90.00
_cell.angle_gamma   90.00
#
_symmetry.space_group_name_H-M   'P 1'
#
loop_
_entity.id
_entity.type
_entity.pdbx_description
1 polymer ?
#
loop_
_entity_poly.entity_id
_entity_poly.type
_entity_poly.pdbx_seq_one_letter_code
_entity_poly.pdbx_strand_id
1 'polypeptide(L)'
;MAKSKRTVPDRAEAKLERFRHKMVQRLSSDQQRAKNHGLARNGRVAEALCYMALIRDPARRKRPILPVPNVSCTAAVRQFFRADDGEQAAHLLPGQISIDGAFPWLFLAGPAARQLENLFGYVEPLRADYNKADSAAEANGLTEAFSGACRRVLTGTGEPAADIAAAYEQVWHPGALAAFAAAEAQKRSKPTPPPIERGVGMEYGMILNFEERMAAFEDESIWATYEQLSILGYYKVAMDDVPRQLQPRAIREILALPPA
;
A
#
# COMPACT_ATOMS: atom_id res chain seq x y z
N MET A 1 12.64 7.14 -22.69
CA MET A 1 11.37 6.63 -22.12
C MET A 1 10.41 7.79 -21.95
N ALA A 2 9.25 7.77 -22.60
CA ALA A 2 8.26 8.83 -22.43
C ALA A 2 7.76 8.83 -20.97
N LYS A 3 7.87 9.97 -20.27
CA LYS A 3 7.29 10.15 -18.94
C LYS A 3 5.76 9.99 -19.08
N SER A 4 5.24 8.80 -18.77
CA SER A 4 3.80 8.55 -18.71
C SER A 4 3.14 9.61 -17.82
N LYS A 5 2.24 10.39 -18.40
CA LYS A 5 1.58 11.50 -17.71
C LYS A 5 0.52 10.90 -16.79
N ARG A 6 0.82 10.80 -15.48
CA ARG A 6 -0.13 10.30 -14.48
C ARG A 6 -1.44 11.07 -14.54
N THR A 7 -2.55 10.35 -14.40
CA THR A 7 -3.91 10.87 -14.62
C THR A 7 -4.69 10.94 -13.30
N VAL A 8 -5.56 11.94 -13.19
CA VAL A 8 -6.47 12.10 -12.04
C VAL A 8 -7.80 11.42 -12.39
N PRO A 9 -8.24 10.38 -11.66
CA PRO A 9 -9.41 9.61 -12.03
C PRO A 9 -10.72 10.37 -11.79
N ASP A 10 -10.84 11.01 -10.63
CA ASP A 10 -12.03 11.77 -10.23
C ASP A 10 -11.62 13.12 -9.66
N ARG A 11 -12.02 14.21 -10.34
CA ARG A 11 -11.65 15.57 -9.93
C ARG A 11 -12.36 16.04 -8.66
N ALA A 12 -13.56 15.54 -8.37
CA ALA A 12 -14.29 15.91 -7.17
C ALA A 12 -13.66 15.24 -5.94
N GLU A 13 -13.43 13.94 -6.02
CA GLU A 13 -12.71 13.17 -4.99
C GLU A 13 -11.29 13.72 -4.79
N ALA A 14 -10.57 14.05 -5.88
CA ALA A 14 -9.25 14.65 -5.80
C ALA A 14 -9.22 15.95 -4.99
N LYS A 15 -10.28 16.78 -5.07
CA LYS A 15 -10.37 18.03 -4.28
C LYS A 15 -10.54 17.71 -2.79
N LEU A 16 -11.38 16.73 -2.47
CA LEU A 16 -11.58 16.29 -1.08
C LEU A 16 -10.31 15.70 -0.49
N GLU A 17 -9.60 14.86 -1.24
CA GLU A 17 -8.34 14.26 -0.78
C GLU A 17 -7.23 15.31 -0.62
N ARG A 18 -7.14 16.29 -1.53
CA ARG A 18 -6.22 17.44 -1.34
C ARG A 18 -6.54 18.22 -0.08
N PHE A 19 -7.81 18.51 0.18
CA PHE A 19 -8.20 19.19 1.41
C PHE A 19 -7.81 18.38 2.65
N ARG A 20 -8.16 17.08 2.67
CA ARG A 20 -7.89 16.18 3.80
C ARG A 20 -6.40 16.06 4.11
N HIS A 21 -5.55 15.98 3.09
CA HIS A 21 -4.13 15.66 3.27
C HIS A 21 -3.19 16.87 3.22
N LYS A 22 -3.56 17.96 2.53
CA LYS A 22 -2.69 19.13 2.36
C LYS A 22 -3.14 20.35 3.16
N MET A 23 -4.42 20.46 3.50
CA MET A 23 -4.95 21.62 4.22
C MET A 23 -5.19 21.34 5.71
N VAL A 24 -5.61 20.12 6.06
CA VAL A 24 -5.82 19.74 7.45
C VAL A 24 -4.49 19.35 8.08
N GLN A 25 -4.00 20.15 9.03
CA GLN A 25 -2.81 19.82 9.81
C GLN A 25 -3.12 18.68 10.80
N ARG A 26 -2.31 17.64 10.78
CA ARG A 26 -2.35 16.53 11.75
C ARG A 26 -0.97 16.36 12.34
N LEU A 27 -0.84 16.66 13.63
CA LEU A 27 0.39 16.43 14.36
C LEU A 27 0.50 14.94 14.68
N SER A 28 1.52 14.28 14.16
CA SER A 28 1.83 12.88 14.44
C SER A 28 3.33 12.65 14.32
N SER A 29 3.88 11.73 15.11
CA SER A 29 5.28 11.31 14.97
C SER A 29 5.49 10.57 13.65
N ASP A 30 6.71 10.59 13.13
CA ASP A 30 7.05 9.88 11.89
C ASP A 30 6.78 8.37 12.00
N GLN A 31 6.98 7.80 13.19
CA GLN A 31 6.64 6.42 13.52
C GLN A 31 5.14 6.14 13.33
N GLN A 32 4.29 7.01 13.89
CA GLN A 32 2.84 6.87 13.78
C GLN A 32 2.38 7.11 12.33
N ARG A 33 3.00 8.03 11.60
CA ARG A 33 2.74 8.23 10.16
C ARG A 33 3.03 6.97 9.36
N ALA A 34 4.19 6.35 9.57
CA ALA A 34 4.57 5.12 8.87
C ALA A 34 3.61 3.96 9.17
N LYS A 35 3.26 3.76 10.45
CA LYS A 35 2.25 2.76 10.81
C LYS A 35 0.90 3.05 10.16
N ASN A 36 0.42 4.29 10.22
CA ASN A 36 -0.86 4.70 9.64
C ASN A 36 -0.91 4.50 8.13
N HIS A 37 0.18 4.80 7.42
CA HIS A 37 0.29 4.56 5.98
C HIS A 37 0.17 3.06 5.66
N GLY A 38 0.87 2.21 6.40
CA GLY A 38 0.76 0.75 6.29
C GLY A 38 -0.67 0.24 6.55
N LEU A 39 -1.34 0.75 7.59
CA LEU A 39 -2.74 0.43 7.90
C LEU A 39 -3.69 0.85 6.77
N ALA A 40 -3.49 2.06 6.23
CA ALA A 40 -4.28 2.58 5.14
C ALA A 40 -4.10 1.74 3.87
N ARG A 41 -2.85 1.35 3.53
CA ARG A 41 -2.55 0.40 2.44
C ARG A 41 -3.32 -0.90 2.58
N ASN A 42 -3.25 -1.54 3.75
CA ASN A 42 -3.93 -2.80 4.01
C ASN A 42 -5.45 -2.69 3.88
N GLY A 43 -6.02 -1.57 4.34
CA GLY A 43 -7.44 -1.25 4.11
C GLY A 43 -7.80 -1.13 2.62
N ARG A 44 -6.98 -0.41 1.83
CA ARG A 44 -7.22 -0.27 0.38
C ARG A 44 -7.04 -1.57 -0.38
N VAL A 45 -6.12 -2.44 0.04
CA VAL A 45 -5.97 -3.78 -0.54
C VAL A 45 -7.23 -4.60 -0.29
N ALA A 46 -7.74 -4.64 0.94
CA ALA A 46 -8.99 -5.35 1.25
C ALA A 46 -10.21 -4.81 0.46
N GLU A 47 -10.32 -3.50 0.30
CA GLU A 47 -11.31 -2.87 -0.58
C GLU A 47 -11.15 -3.34 -2.04
N ALA A 48 -9.92 -3.34 -2.57
CA ALA A 48 -9.65 -3.81 -3.94
C ALA A 48 -10.04 -5.29 -4.13
N LEU A 49 -9.80 -6.15 -3.14
CA LEU A 49 -10.24 -7.54 -3.15
C LEU A 49 -11.77 -7.67 -3.19
N CYS A 50 -12.51 -6.81 -2.48
CA CYS A 50 -13.98 -6.78 -2.58
C CYS A 50 -14.44 -6.46 -4.00
N TYR A 51 -13.78 -5.53 -4.68
CA TYR A 51 -14.09 -5.22 -6.09
C TYR A 51 -13.73 -6.37 -7.04
N MET A 52 -12.69 -7.16 -6.75
CA MET A 52 -12.41 -8.36 -7.53
C MET A 52 -13.57 -9.36 -7.45
N ALA A 53 -14.22 -9.49 -6.29
CA ALA A 53 -15.39 -10.34 -6.16
C ALA A 53 -16.60 -9.81 -6.96
N LEU A 54 -16.77 -8.48 -7.07
CA LEU A 54 -17.77 -7.89 -7.97
C LEU A 54 -17.45 -8.16 -9.45
N ILE A 55 -16.17 -8.10 -9.83
CA ILE A 55 -15.73 -8.41 -11.21
C ILE A 55 -15.95 -9.89 -11.52
N ARG A 56 -15.75 -10.76 -10.54
CA ARG A 56 -15.98 -12.21 -10.70
C ARG A 56 -17.43 -12.53 -11.06
N ASP A 57 -18.40 -11.81 -10.48
CA ASP A 57 -19.83 -12.01 -10.70
C ASP A 57 -20.26 -11.68 -12.15
N PRO A 58 -20.66 -12.69 -12.95
CA PRO A 58 -21.07 -12.49 -14.34
C PRO A 58 -22.28 -11.56 -14.50
N ALA A 59 -23.16 -11.46 -13.51
CA ALA A 59 -24.35 -10.60 -13.56
C ALA A 59 -23.99 -9.11 -13.47
N ARG A 60 -22.83 -8.79 -12.89
CA ARG A 60 -22.34 -7.42 -12.68
C ARG A 60 -21.29 -6.99 -13.68
N ARG A 61 -20.59 -7.98 -14.25
CA ARG A 61 -19.44 -7.78 -15.12
C ARG A 61 -19.84 -7.27 -16.51
N LYS A 62 -19.16 -6.22 -16.98
CA LYS A 62 -19.38 -5.59 -18.30
C LYS A 62 -18.51 -6.15 -19.42
N ARG A 63 -17.45 -6.89 -19.09
CA ARG A 63 -16.49 -7.43 -20.06
C ARG A 63 -16.18 -8.90 -19.74
N PRO A 64 -15.98 -9.77 -20.74
CA PRO A 64 -15.53 -11.13 -20.45
C PRO A 64 -14.16 -11.13 -19.77
N ILE A 65 -13.93 -12.11 -18.90
CA ILE A 65 -12.60 -12.46 -18.36
C ILE A 65 -12.26 -13.87 -18.83
N LEU A 66 -10.98 -14.19 -18.93
CA LEU A 66 -10.55 -15.57 -19.13
C LEU A 66 -10.94 -16.44 -17.91
N PRO A 67 -11.19 -17.75 -18.10
CA PRO A 67 -11.45 -18.67 -16.98
C PRO A 67 -10.34 -18.66 -15.92
N VAL A 68 -9.10 -18.47 -16.38
CA VAL A 68 -7.93 -18.21 -15.55
C VAL A 68 -7.39 -16.84 -15.96
N PRO A 69 -7.82 -15.74 -15.30
CA PRO A 69 -7.45 -14.39 -15.70
C PRO A 69 -5.96 -14.13 -15.45
N ASN A 70 -5.30 -13.49 -16.41
CA ASN A 70 -3.96 -12.96 -16.21
C ASN A 70 -4.05 -11.66 -15.42
N VAL A 71 -3.66 -11.71 -14.15
CA VAL A 71 -3.59 -10.56 -13.26
C VAL A 71 -2.13 -10.15 -13.10
N SER A 72 -1.81 -8.92 -13.46
CA SER A 72 -0.48 -8.34 -13.28
C SER A 72 -0.56 -7.02 -12.52
N CYS A 73 0.49 -6.70 -11.79
CA CYS A 73 0.66 -5.40 -11.14
C CYS A 73 1.86 -4.69 -11.75
N THR A 74 1.71 -3.40 -12.04
CA THR A 74 2.76 -2.54 -12.59
C THR A 74 2.88 -1.25 -11.78
N ALA A 75 3.82 -0.38 -12.13
CA ALA A 75 3.95 0.92 -11.46
C ALA A 75 2.65 1.73 -11.49
N ALA A 76 2.34 2.45 -10.41
CA ALA A 76 1.12 3.23 -10.30
C ALA A 76 1.03 4.34 -11.37
N VAL A 77 -0.14 4.42 -12.04
CA VAL A 77 -0.41 5.38 -13.14
C VAL A 77 -1.49 6.41 -12.80
N ARG A 78 -2.24 6.17 -11.72
CA ARG A 78 -3.28 7.08 -11.21
C ARG A 78 -2.76 7.79 -9.96
N GLN A 79 -3.17 9.04 -9.77
CA GLN A 79 -2.93 9.79 -8.52
C GLN A 79 -3.91 10.97 -8.43
N PHE A 80 -4.46 11.25 -7.25
CA PHE A 80 -5.35 12.40 -7.07
C PHE A 80 -4.64 13.75 -7.06
N PHE A 81 -3.42 13.78 -6.51
CA PHE A 81 -2.64 14.99 -6.42
C PHE A 81 -1.15 14.73 -6.46
N ARG A 82 -0.39 15.82 -6.63
CA ARG A 82 1.05 15.86 -6.38
C ARG A 82 1.27 16.44 -4.99
N ALA A 83 2.23 15.87 -4.27
CA ALA A 83 2.73 16.47 -3.05
C ALA A 83 3.55 17.73 -3.37
N ASP A 84 3.62 18.63 -2.40
CA ASP A 84 4.39 19.89 -2.48
C ASP A 84 5.53 19.85 -1.45
N ASP A 85 6.35 20.89 -1.38
CA ASP A 85 7.30 21.15 -0.28
C ASP A 85 8.27 20.00 0.06
N GLY A 86 8.82 19.36 -0.98
CA GLY A 86 9.82 18.29 -0.82
C GLY A 86 9.24 16.92 -0.48
N GLU A 87 7.92 16.83 -0.29
CA GLU A 87 7.21 15.55 -0.17
C GLU A 87 6.91 14.94 -1.55
N GLN A 88 6.62 13.65 -1.54
CA GLN A 88 6.20 12.87 -2.70
C GLN A 88 4.82 12.28 -2.45
N ALA A 89 4.06 12.08 -3.53
CA ALA A 89 2.78 11.39 -3.46
C ALA A 89 3.05 9.88 -3.34
N ALA A 90 2.95 9.35 -2.12
CA ALA A 90 3.13 7.94 -1.82
C ALA A 90 1.80 7.20 -1.98
N HIS A 91 1.78 6.16 -2.81
CA HIS A 91 0.56 5.41 -3.13
C HIS A 91 0.16 4.48 -2.00
N LEU A 92 -1.15 4.41 -1.74
CA LEU A 92 -1.67 3.44 -0.76
C LEU A 92 -1.65 2.01 -1.30
N LEU A 93 -1.97 1.80 -2.59
CA LEU A 93 -1.87 0.49 -3.24
C LEU A 93 -0.46 0.26 -3.82
N PRO A 94 0.07 -0.98 -3.80
CA PRO A 94 1.42 -1.32 -4.26
C PRO A 94 1.51 -1.42 -5.80
N GLY A 95 0.95 -0.43 -6.50
CA GLY A 95 0.95 -0.35 -7.96
C GLY A 95 -0.44 -0.36 -8.60
N GLN A 96 -0.46 -0.65 -9.91
CA GLN A 96 -1.62 -0.66 -10.78
C GLN A 96 -1.90 -2.08 -11.27
N ILE A 97 -3.06 -2.62 -10.90
CA ILE A 97 -3.55 -3.90 -11.39
C ILE A 97 -4.07 -3.76 -12.83
N SER A 98 -3.82 -4.79 -13.64
CA SER A 98 -4.53 -5.09 -14.88
C SER A 98 -5.00 -6.55 -14.89
N ILE A 99 -6.17 -6.77 -15.48
CA ILE A 99 -6.81 -8.09 -15.67
C ILE A 99 -6.94 -8.29 -17.18
N ASP A 100 -6.28 -9.32 -17.72
CA ASP A 100 -6.26 -9.63 -19.15
C ASP A 100 -5.88 -8.41 -20.01
N GLY A 101 -4.92 -7.61 -19.52
CA GLY A 101 -4.44 -6.39 -20.18
C GLY A 101 -5.34 -5.16 -20.05
N ALA A 102 -6.48 -5.24 -19.36
CA ALA A 102 -7.39 -4.13 -19.12
C ALA A 102 -7.36 -3.65 -17.66
N PHE A 103 -7.64 -2.37 -17.44
CA PHE A 103 -7.80 -1.85 -16.08
C PHE A 103 -9.05 -2.41 -15.40
N PRO A 104 -9.00 -2.69 -14.08
CA PRO A 104 -10.05 -3.42 -13.38
C PRO A 104 -11.40 -2.67 -13.34
N TRP A 105 -11.39 -1.34 -13.27
CA TRP A 105 -12.64 -0.55 -13.29
C TRP A 105 -13.41 -0.64 -14.62
N LEU A 106 -12.77 -1.07 -15.71
CA LEU A 106 -13.44 -1.26 -17.00
C LEU A 106 -14.34 -2.51 -17.03
N PHE A 107 -14.25 -3.37 -16.03
CA PHE A 107 -15.09 -4.57 -15.90
C PHE A 107 -16.39 -4.31 -15.15
N LEU A 108 -16.54 -3.15 -14.49
CA LEU A 108 -17.72 -2.77 -13.73
C LEU A 108 -18.37 -1.53 -14.36
N ALA A 109 -19.53 -1.15 -13.84
CA ALA A 109 -20.16 0.13 -14.16
C ALA A 109 -20.67 0.84 -12.91
N GLY A 110 -21.06 2.10 -13.05
CA GLY A 110 -21.71 2.86 -11.99
C GLY A 110 -20.78 3.16 -10.82
N PRO A 111 -21.30 3.22 -9.58
CA PRO A 111 -20.51 3.57 -8.40
C PRO A 111 -19.30 2.65 -8.19
N ALA A 112 -19.45 1.35 -8.44
CA ALA A 112 -18.37 0.38 -8.19
C ALA A 112 -17.16 0.60 -9.11
N ALA A 113 -17.38 0.91 -10.39
CA ALA A 113 -16.29 1.23 -11.31
C ALA A 113 -15.52 2.47 -10.87
N ARG A 114 -16.25 3.55 -10.52
CA ARG A 114 -15.65 4.81 -10.07
C ARG A 114 -14.88 4.65 -8.78
N GLN A 115 -15.45 3.97 -7.79
CA GLN A 115 -14.77 3.74 -6.51
C GLN A 115 -13.53 2.87 -6.67
N LEU A 116 -13.58 1.82 -7.51
CA LEU A 116 -12.40 1.01 -7.82
C LEU A 116 -11.30 1.81 -8.54
N GLU A 117 -11.64 2.68 -9.50
CA GLU A 117 -10.67 3.55 -10.14
C GLU A 117 -10.02 4.52 -9.14
N ASN A 118 -10.82 5.06 -8.22
CA ASN A 118 -10.37 5.95 -7.15
C ASN A 118 -9.38 5.28 -6.18
N LEU A 119 -9.51 3.98 -5.91
CA LEU A 119 -8.56 3.25 -5.05
C LEU A 119 -7.11 3.38 -5.52
N PHE A 120 -6.88 3.32 -6.83
CA PHE A 120 -5.55 3.48 -7.43
C PHE A 120 -5.09 4.94 -7.46
N GLY A 121 -5.98 5.89 -7.21
CA GLY A 121 -5.70 7.33 -7.13
C GLY A 121 -5.27 7.82 -5.75
N TYR A 122 -5.59 7.09 -4.67
CA TYR A 122 -5.27 7.53 -3.31
C TYR A 122 -3.76 7.55 -3.05
N VAL A 123 -3.31 8.70 -2.57
CA VAL A 123 -1.91 8.99 -2.24
C VAL A 123 -1.85 9.81 -0.96
N GLU A 124 -0.77 9.68 -0.20
CA GLU A 124 -0.44 10.54 0.93
C GLU A 124 0.81 11.37 0.63
N PRO A 125 0.87 12.64 1.10
CA PRO A 125 2.05 13.46 0.95
C PRO A 125 3.05 13.05 2.05
N LEU A 126 4.10 12.34 1.64
CA LEU A 126 5.09 11.75 2.54
C LEU A 126 6.51 12.03 2.03
N ARG A 127 7.52 11.95 2.91
CA ARG A 127 8.93 12.13 2.54
C ARG A 127 9.35 11.12 1.46
N ALA A 128 10.34 11.48 0.65
CA ALA A 128 10.83 10.63 -0.43
C ALA A 128 11.29 9.22 0.02
N ASP A 129 11.69 9.05 1.28
CA ASP A 129 12.10 7.76 1.84
C ASP A 129 10.96 6.73 1.90
N TYR A 130 9.70 7.17 1.98
CA TYR A 130 8.54 6.28 1.86
C TYR A 130 8.49 5.61 0.49
N ASN A 131 8.62 6.39 -0.59
CA ASN A 131 8.65 5.85 -1.94
C ASN A 131 9.86 4.94 -2.16
N LYS A 132 11.02 5.22 -1.56
CA LYS A 132 12.20 4.35 -1.65
C LYS A 132 12.04 3.04 -0.86
N ALA A 133 11.28 3.06 0.24
CA ALA A 133 10.92 1.87 1.00
C ALA A 133 9.88 1.04 0.22
N ASP A 134 8.85 1.69 -0.32
CA ASP A 134 7.81 1.07 -1.13
C ASP A 134 8.39 0.44 -2.39
N SER A 135 9.18 1.17 -3.18
CA SER A 135 9.83 0.61 -4.37
C SER A 135 10.75 -0.57 -4.05
N ALA A 136 11.37 -0.61 -2.87
CA ALA A 136 12.14 -1.76 -2.44
C ALA A 136 11.23 -2.96 -2.12
N ALA A 137 10.13 -2.76 -1.40
CA ALA A 137 9.15 -3.82 -1.14
C ALA A 137 8.50 -4.34 -2.43
N GLU A 138 8.13 -3.44 -3.34
CA GLU A 138 7.59 -3.74 -4.67
C GLU A 138 8.56 -4.60 -5.48
N ALA A 139 9.84 -4.23 -5.53
CA ALA A 139 10.88 -5.02 -6.21
C ALA A 139 11.16 -6.38 -5.55
N ASN A 140 10.74 -6.58 -4.31
CA ASN A 140 10.93 -7.82 -3.54
C ASN A 140 9.62 -8.62 -3.35
N GLY A 141 8.61 -8.41 -4.18
CA GLY A 141 7.44 -9.30 -4.22
C GLY A 141 6.12 -8.70 -3.73
N LEU A 142 6.08 -7.43 -3.31
CA LEU A 142 4.84 -6.82 -2.81
C LEU A 142 3.77 -6.72 -3.91
N THR A 143 4.18 -6.45 -5.15
CA THR A 143 3.25 -6.32 -6.29
C THR A 143 2.71 -7.67 -6.74
N GLU A 144 3.52 -8.71 -6.58
CA GLU A 144 3.21 -10.12 -6.84
C GLU A 144 2.25 -10.65 -5.79
N ALA A 145 2.45 -10.31 -4.51
CA ALA A 145 1.51 -10.63 -3.44
C ALA A 145 0.13 -9.99 -3.69
N PHE A 146 0.11 -8.72 -4.09
CA PHE A 146 -1.15 -8.02 -4.38
C PHE A 146 -1.88 -8.61 -5.59
N SER A 147 -1.19 -8.79 -6.72
CA SER A 147 -1.79 -9.39 -7.91
C SER A 147 -2.20 -10.85 -7.69
N GLY A 148 -1.44 -11.61 -6.90
CA GLY A 148 -1.77 -12.97 -6.47
C GLY A 148 -3.05 -13.02 -5.65
N ALA A 149 -3.21 -12.11 -4.69
CA ALA A 149 -4.43 -12.00 -3.88
C ALA A 149 -5.65 -11.63 -4.75
N CYS A 150 -5.49 -10.66 -5.67
CA CYS A 150 -6.55 -10.30 -6.62
C CYS A 150 -6.95 -11.50 -7.51
N ARG A 151 -5.97 -12.23 -8.06
CA ARG A 151 -6.21 -13.43 -8.87
C ARG A 151 -6.99 -14.48 -8.09
N ARG A 152 -6.61 -14.73 -6.84
CA ARG A 152 -7.27 -15.71 -5.98
C ARG A 152 -8.76 -15.39 -5.78
N VAL A 153 -9.11 -14.12 -5.56
CA VAL A 153 -10.53 -13.74 -5.46
C VAL A 153 -11.25 -13.97 -6.78
N LEU A 154 -10.66 -13.55 -7.91
CA LEU A 154 -11.27 -13.68 -9.24
C LEU A 154 -11.55 -15.13 -9.64
N THR A 155 -10.71 -16.07 -9.21
CA THR A 155 -10.86 -17.51 -9.50
C THR A 155 -11.57 -18.29 -8.39
N GLY A 156 -11.91 -17.64 -7.28
CA GLY A 156 -12.63 -18.29 -6.18
C GLY A 156 -14.01 -18.75 -6.61
N THR A 157 -14.46 -19.90 -6.11
CA THR A 157 -15.78 -20.47 -6.43
C THR A 157 -16.71 -20.46 -5.21
N GLY A 158 -16.25 -19.95 -4.08
CA GLY A 158 -16.98 -19.95 -2.82
C GLY A 158 -17.76 -18.66 -2.59
N GLU A 159 -18.24 -18.52 -1.36
CA GLU A 159 -18.87 -17.30 -0.88
C GLU A 159 -17.89 -16.12 -0.97
N PRO A 160 -18.28 -14.98 -1.59
CA PRO A 160 -17.39 -13.85 -1.82
C PRO A 160 -16.61 -13.40 -0.59
N ALA A 161 -17.27 -13.29 0.57
CA ALA A 161 -16.62 -12.85 1.81
C ALA A 161 -15.53 -13.82 2.29
N ALA A 162 -15.76 -15.14 2.14
CA ALA A 162 -14.77 -16.15 2.51
C ALA A 162 -13.57 -16.13 1.56
N ASP A 163 -13.81 -15.96 0.25
CA ASP A 163 -12.74 -15.88 -0.74
C ASP A 163 -11.90 -14.60 -0.58
N ILE A 164 -12.52 -13.46 -0.25
CA ILE A 164 -11.82 -12.21 0.07
C ILE A 164 -10.93 -12.39 1.30
N ALA A 165 -11.47 -12.94 2.39
CA ALA A 165 -10.71 -13.19 3.61
C ALA A 165 -9.55 -14.16 3.36
N ALA A 166 -9.79 -15.26 2.63
CA ALA A 166 -8.76 -16.23 2.30
C ALA A 166 -7.67 -15.63 1.39
N ALA A 167 -8.03 -14.79 0.42
CA ALA A 167 -7.05 -14.09 -0.41
C ALA A 167 -6.20 -13.11 0.39
N TYR A 168 -6.79 -12.42 1.37
CA TYR A 168 -6.04 -11.54 2.25
C TYR A 168 -5.09 -12.34 3.15
N GLU A 169 -5.61 -13.28 3.94
CA GLU A 169 -4.85 -13.99 4.97
C GLU A 169 -3.83 -14.98 4.41
N GLN A 170 -4.13 -15.64 3.29
CA GLN A 170 -3.27 -16.72 2.76
C GLN A 170 -2.35 -16.26 1.63
N VAL A 171 -2.54 -15.06 1.08
CA VAL A 171 -1.73 -14.56 -0.04
C VAL A 171 -1.17 -13.18 0.26
N TRP A 172 -2.02 -12.17 0.46
CA TRP A 172 -1.55 -10.81 0.69
C TRP A 172 -0.72 -10.69 1.97
N HIS A 173 -1.23 -11.16 3.11
CA HIS A 173 -0.61 -10.99 4.41
C HIS A 173 0.80 -11.62 4.49
N PRO A 174 0.96 -12.94 4.24
CA PRO A 174 2.29 -13.56 4.25
C PRO A 174 3.19 -13.03 3.13
N GLY A 175 2.64 -12.73 1.95
CA GLY A 175 3.40 -12.19 0.82
C GLY A 175 3.96 -10.80 1.09
N ALA A 176 3.16 -9.91 1.69
CA ALA A 176 3.59 -8.57 2.06
C ALA A 176 4.64 -8.61 3.18
N LEU A 177 4.45 -9.45 4.21
CA LEU A 177 5.47 -9.66 5.25
C LEU A 177 6.80 -10.15 4.68
N ALA A 178 6.76 -11.11 3.75
CA ALA A 178 7.95 -11.60 3.07
C ALA A 178 8.63 -10.49 2.24
N ALA A 179 7.86 -9.70 1.49
CA ALA A 179 8.37 -8.60 0.68
C ALA A 179 9.01 -7.49 1.55
N PHE A 180 8.38 -7.14 2.67
CA PHE A 180 8.95 -6.16 3.61
C PHE A 180 10.23 -6.68 4.27
N ALA A 181 10.28 -7.96 4.66
CA ALA A 181 11.47 -8.57 5.25
C ALA A 181 12.64 -8.64 4.23
N ALA A 182 12.36 -8.99 2.97
CA ALA A 182 13.35 -9.02 1.90
C ALA A 182 13.87 -7.60 1.57
N ALA A 183 12.98 -6.61 1.49
CA ALA A 183 13.37 -5.21 1.34
C ALA A 183 14.21 -4.72 2.52
N GLU A 184 13.86 -5.09 3.75
CA GLU A 184 14.64 -4.76 4.94
C GLU A 184 16.06 -5.36 4.86
N ALA A 185 16.18 -6.64 4.51
CA ALA A 185 17.47 -7.30 4.30
C ALA A 185 18.30 -6.63 3.19
N GLN A 186 17.67 -6.22 2.08
CA GLN A 186 18.32 -5.48 1.01
C GLN A 186 18.82 -4.10 1.49
N LYS A 187 18.09 -3.41 2.37
CA LYS A 187 18.53 -2.10 2.89
C LYS A 187 19.61 -2.25 3.94
N ARG A 188 19.59 -3.30 4.76
CA ARG A 188 20.61 -3.61 5.77
C ARG A 188 21.98 -3.98 5.17
N SER A 189 22.06 -4.30 3.88
CA SER A 189 23.35 -4.49 3.19
C SER A 189 24.05 -3.18 2.84
N LYS A 190 23.37 -2.03 3.02
CA LYS A 190 23.95 -0.69 2.84
C LYS A 190 24.46 -0.16 4.18
N PRO A 191 25.32 0.88 4.17
CA PRO A 191 25.73 1.56 5.38
C PRO A 191 24.53 2.01 6.23
N THR A 192 24.55 1.66 7.51
CA THR A 192 23.54 2.02 8.52
C THR A 192 24.26 2.56 9.75
N PRO A 193 23.61 3.42 10.57
CA PRO A 193 24.21 3.88 11.81
C PRO A 193 24.48 2.68 12.74
N PRO A 194 25.54 2.73 13.56
CA PRO A 194 25.86 1.65 14.52
C PRO A 194 24.68 1.44 15.47
N PRO A 195 24.31 0.20 15.85
CA PRO A 195 23.13 -0.07 16.68
C PRO A 195 23.17 0.70 18.01
N ILE A 196 22.01 1.03 18.58
CA ILE A 196 21.95 1.75 19.87
C ILE A 196 22.54 0.86 20.97
N GLU A 197 23.60 1.33 21.61
CA GLU A 197 24.17 0.72 22.81
C GLU A 197 23.56 1.37 24.04
N ARG A 198 22.89 0.56 24.87
CA ARG A 198 22.24 1.05 26.10
C ARG A 198 23.08 0.69 27.31
N GLY A 199 23.26 1.66 28.20
CA GLY A 199 23.90 1.43 29.49
C GLY A 199 23.08 0.48 30.37
N VAL A 200 23.79 -0.23 31.25
CA VAL A 200 23.22 -1.12 32.27
C VAL A 200 23.63 -0.63 33.67
N GLY A 201 22.88 -1.01 34.70
CA GLY A 201 23.18 -0.59 36.08
C GLY A 201 23.04 0.92 36.28
N MET A 202 24.12 1.60 36.68
CA MET A 202 24.14 3.04 36.95
C MET A 202 23.92 3.91 35.69
N GLU A 203 24.12 3.33 34.50
CA GLU A 203 23.96 3.99 33.21
C GLU A 203 22.65 3.59 32.51
N TYR A 204 21.73 2.96 33.23
CA TYR A 204 20.46 2.48 32.68
C TYR A 204 19.67 3.62 32.03
N GLY A 205 19.31 3.43 30.76
CA GLY A 205 18.57 4.41 29.96
C GLY A 205 19.44 5.36 29.14
N MET A 206 20.76 5.41 29.39
CA MET A 206 21.70 6.20 28.60
C MET A 206 22.02 5.48 27.27
N ILE A 207 22.17 6.26 26.20
CA ILE A 207 22.71 5.77 24.92
C ILE A 207 24.23 6.01 24.95
N LEU A 208 25.00 4.94 25.10
CA LEU A 208 26.45 5.02 25.31
C LEU A 208 27.19 5.48 24.06
N ASN A 209 26.69 5.13 22.88
CA ASN A 209 27.28 5.49 21.59
C ASN A 209 26.54 6.64 20.89
N PHE A 210 26.01 7.60 21.66
CA PHE A 210 25.22 8.70 21.11
C PHE A 210 26.03 9.56 20.13
N GLU A 211 27.26 9.95 20.49
CA GLU A 211 28.13 10.78 19.65
C GLU A 211 28.52 10.10 18.34
N GLU A 212 28.89 8.82 18.39
CA GLU A 212 29.22 8.02 17.21
C GLU A 212 28.02 7.92 16.25
N ARG A 213 26.82 7.71 16.81
CA ARG A 213 25.58 7.69 16.02
C ARG A 213 25.26 9.06 15.41
N MET A 214 25.48 10.14 16.15
CA MET A 214 25.28 11.50 15.63
C MET A 214 26.24 11.80 14.47
N ALA A 215 27.51 11.43 14.60
CA ALA A 215 28.49 11.58 13.53
C ALA A 215 28.12 10.74 12.29
N ALA A 216 27.64 9.50 12.47
CA ALA A 216 27.17 8.68 11.36
C ALA A 216 25.97 9.30 10.62
N PHE A 217 25.13 10.06 11.32
CA PHE A 217 23.97 10.74 10.73
C PHE A 217 24.29 12.05 10.01
N GLU A 218 25.53 12.54 10.07
CA GLU A 218 25.99 13.63 9.20
C GLU A 218 26.00 13.20 7.72
N ASP A 219 26.11 11.90 7.44
CA ASP A 219 25.92 11.34 6.11
C ASP A 219 24.41 11.15 5.82
N GLU A 220 23.87 11.98 4.93
CA GLU A 220 22.47 11.93 4.50
C GLU A 220 22.05 10.56 3.94
N SER A 221 22.98 9.80 3.36
CA SER A 221 22.69 8.48 2.80
C SER A 221 22.51 7.41 3.88
N ILE A 222 23.25 7.53 4.99
CA ILE A 222 23.10 6.71 6.19
C ILE A 222 21.78 7.04 6.88
N TRP A 223 21.48 8.34 7.05
CA TRP A 223 20.19 8.80 7.56
C TRP A 223 19.02 8.27 6.73
N ALA A 224 19.05 8.43 5.41
CA ALA A 224 18.00 7.96 4.51
C ALA A 224 17.81 6.44 4.58
N THR A 225 18.89 5.68 4.70
CA THR A 225 18.82 4.22 4.85
C THR A 225 18.18 3.84 6.19
N TYR A 226 18.54 4.51 7.28
CA TYR A 226 17.92 4.33 8.59
C TYR A 226 16.41 4.64 8.57
N GLU A 227 16.00 5.75 7.96
CA GLU A 227 14.58 6.12 7.80
C GLU A 227 13.80 5.06 7.02
N GLN A 228 14.35 4.57 5.91
CA GLN A 228 13.71 3.52 5.10
C GLN A 228 13.54 2.21 5.89
N LEU A 229 14.54 1.82 6.70
CA LEU A 229 14.45 0.66 7.58
C LEU A 229 13.38 0.84 8.66
N SER A 230 13.30 2.04 9.25
CA SER A 230 12.27 2.40 10.22
C SER A 230 10.87 2.28 9.62
N ILE A 231 10.65 2.85 8.43
CA ILE A 231 9.38 2.78 7.69
C ILE A 231 8.97 1.33 7.42
N LEU A 232 9.88 0.50 6.87
CA LEU A 232 9.62 -0.92 6.63
C LEU A 232 9.27 -1.67 7.91
N GLY A 233 9.92 -1.35 9.03
CA GLY A 233 9.59 -1.87 10.35
C GLY A 233 8.13 -1.57 10.74
N TYR A 234 7.69 -0.32 10.56
CA TYR A 234 6.30 0.06 10.88
C TYR A 234 5.27 -0.50 9.90
N TYR A 235 5.63 -0.76 8.64
CA TYR A 235 4.76 -1.49 7.72
C TYR A 235 4.53 -2.92 8.20
N LYS A 236 5.55 -3.61 8.70
CA LYS A 236 5.40 -4.95 9.29
C LYS A 236 4.50 -4.90 10.52
N VAL A 237 4.68 -3.93 11.41
CA VAL A 237 3.79 -3.73 12.57
C VAL A 237 2.33 -3.46 12.12
N ALA A 238 2.13 -2.74 11.02
CA ALA A 238 0.78 -2.51 10.48
C ALA A 238 0.12 -3.78 9.92
N MET A 239 0.87 -4.86 9.66
CA MET A 239 0.30 -6.16 9.26
C MET A 239 -0.29 -6.94 10.43
N ASP A 240 0.05 -6.60 11.68
CA ASP A 240 -0.51 -7.26 12.87
C ASP A 240 -1.99 -6.89 13.09
N ASP A 241 -2.42 -5.75 12.51
CA ASP A 241 -3.78 -5.23 12.61
C ASP A 241 -4.64 -5.71 11.42
N VAL A 242 -5.73 -6.42 11.70
CA VAL A 242 -6.71 -6.82 10.67
C VAL A 242 -7.46 -5.59 10.14
N PRO A 243 -7.47 -5.32 8.81
CA PRO A 243 -8.18 -4.18 8.26
C PRO A 243 -9.68 -4.20 8.58
N ARG A 244 -10.22 -3.03 8.93
CA ARG A 244 -11.67 -2.86 9.15
C ARG A 244 -12.49 -3.22 7.92
N GLN A 245 -11.90 -3.08 6.73
CA GLN A 245 -12.48 -3.44 5.45
C GLN A 245 -12.75 -4.94 5.29
N LEU A 246 -12.09 -5.80 6.06
CA LEU A 246 -12.36 -7.25 6.08
C LEU A 246 -13.51 -7.63 7.01
N GLN A 247 -14.05 -6.68 7.78
CA GLN A 247 -15.20 -6.96 8.63
C GLN A 247 -16.42 -7.31 7.75
N PRO A 248 -17.25 -8.31 8.13
CA PRO A 248 -18.37 -8.77 7.31
C PRO A 248 -19.36 -7.67 6.91
N ARG A 249 -19.51 -6.63 7.73
CA ARG A 249 -20.34 -5.46 7.40
C ARG A 249 -19.73 -4.64 6.26
N ALA A 250 -18.44 -4.32 6.33
CA ALA A 250 -17.76 -3.52 5.33
C ALA A 250 -17.72 -4.23 3.96
N ILE A 251 -17.45 -5.54 3.96
CA ILE A 251 -17.52 -6.36 2.74
C ILE A 251 -18.92 -6.28 2.13
N ARG A 252 -19.98 -6.49 2.93
CA ARG A 252 -21.36 -6.43 2.45
C ARG A 252 -21.73 -5.07 1.87
N GLU A 253 -21.28 -3.97 2.48
CA GLU A 253 -21.53 -2.61 1.99
C GLU A 253 -20.96 -2.40 0.58
N ILE A 254 -19.74 -2.88 0.31
CA ILE A 254 -19.13 -2.79 -1.04
C ILE A 254 -19.85 -3.74 -2.02
N LEU A 255 -20.14 -4.98 -1.60
CA LEU A 255 -20.80 -5.95 -2.46
C LEU A 255 -22.25 -5.57 -2.81
N ALA A 256 -22.89 -4.74 -1.97
CA ALA A 256 -24.24 -4.23 -2.18
C ALA A 256 -24.31 -3.02 -3.13
N LEU A 257 -23.19 -2.48 -3.61
CA LEU A 257 -23.19 -1.37 -4.56
C LEU A 257 -24.06 -1.71 -5.78
N PRO A 258 -24.93 -0.79 -6.25
CA PRO A 258 -25.85 -1.10 -7.33
C PRO A 258 -25.09 -1.29 -8.66
N PRO A 259 -25.53 -2.22 -9.52
CA PRO A 259 -25.13 -2.19 -10.93
C PRO A 259 -25.65 -0.87 -11.55
N ALA A 260 -24.92 -0.34 -12.53
CA ALA A 260 -25.32 0.86 -13.27
C ALA A 260 -26.67 0.70 -13.96
#